data_AF-A0AAN6IRM4-F1
#
_entry.id   AF-A0AAN6IRM4-F1
#
_cell.length_a   1.000
_cell.length_b   1.000
_cell.length_c   1.000
_cell.angle_alpha   90.00
_cell.angle_beta   90.00
_cell.angle_gamma   90.00
#
_symmetry.space_group_name_H-M   'P 1'
#
loop_
_entity.id
_entity.type
_entity.pdbx_description
1 polymer ?
#
loop_
_entity_poly.entity_id
_entity_poly.type
_entity_poly.pdbx_seq_one_letter_code
_entity_poly.pdbx_strand_id
1 'polypeptide(L)'
;MAITYALMQRLEELCESDPERVQVIKKAKVTSLNHEGNLVTGVTYEYGGEKHSVDGVVILATGGYAADFGPDSLLKKHRPDTFDLSSTNGTHATGDGHKMLMAIGANDIDMDKVQVHPTGLVDPKDPHSKWKFLAAEALRGEGGILLNSDGQRFCDDLGHRDYVSGKMWEERDKGKWPIRLVLNSKASNVLDFHTRHYSGRGLMKKMTGRELAKEIGCGEEALDRQFKEYNAIAEGKKKDPWGKKYFHNMPFDINDTFHVAVMEPVLHFTMGGMEINDKAQVLNKEHKPFEALWACGELAGGVHGANRLGGSSLLGCVVYGRVAGASASQYLFQKLTAGGATGAAQRLGQISLHIDPNSPGKISVEWGSGSSGATGSSGGSGGSAGTETTAKQAQKTAAPVMDGNKSQDPGKKKEHNDISSFKVPEKEFSLEEIAKHNKKDDLWIAVKGVVMDVTNWLDEHPGGPQALFSHMGRDATEEFEMLHDDEVIPKYAADIVIGRVKGQEVRLEY
;
A
#
# COMPACT_ATOMS: atom_id res chain seq x y z
N MET A 1 -4.99 4.06 5.63
CA MET A 1 -5.57 3.77 4.30
C MET A 1 -5.86 5.04 3.49
N ALA A 2 -6.27 6.15 4.10
CA ALA A 2 -6.56 7.41 3.36
C ALA A 2 -5.46 7.83 2.36
N ILE A 3 -4.18 7.83 2.74
CA ILE A 3 -3.07 8.21 1.84
C ILE A 3 -2.98 7.28 0.63
N THR A 4 -3.08 5.96 0.83
CA THR A 4 -2.93 4.99 -0.26
C THR A 4 -4.08 5.06 -1.25
N TYR A 5 -5.34 5.14 -0.76
CA TYR A 5 -6.50 5.30 -1.64
C TYR A 5 -6.45 6.62 -2.42
N ALA A 6 -6.13 7.74 -1.77
CA ALA A 6 -6.01 9.03 -2.44
C ALA A 6 -4.95 9.01 -3.57
N LEU A 7 -3.80 8.35 -3.33
CA LEU A 7 -2.76 8.22 -4.36
C LEU A 7 -3.18 7.29 -5.51
N MET A 8 -3.83 6.16 -5.20
CA MET A 8 -4.32 5.22 -6.20
C MET A 8 -5.39 5.85 -7.07
N GLN A 9 -6.42 6.44 -6.46
CA GLN A 9 -7.50 7.13 -7.16
C GLN A 9 -6.94 8.24 -8.06
N ARG A 10 -6.00 9.05 -7.54
CA ARG A 10 -5.39 10.10 -8.36
C ARG A 10 -4.59 9.55 -9.54
N LEU A 11 -3.89 8.43 -9.37
CA LEU A 11 -3.16 7.78 -10.46
C LEU A 11 -4.11 7.22 -11.52
N GLU A 12 -5.22 6.62 -11.09
CA GLU A 12 -6.26 6.12 -11.99
C GLU A 12 -6.92 7.25 -12.78
N GLU A 13 -7.31 8.33 -12.12
CA GLU A 13 -7.83 9.54 -12.77
C GLU A 13 -6.86 10.07 -13.83
N LEU A 14 -5.56 10.12 -13.53
CA LEU A 14 -4.54 10.59 -14.49
C LEU A 14 -4.39 9.63 -15.69
N CYS A 15 -4.53 8.33 -15.48
CA CYS A 15 -4.56 7.37 -16.59
C CYS A 15 -5.79 7.55 -17.48
N GLU A 16 -6.92 8.00 -16.93
CA GLU A 16 -8.15 8.28 -17.69
C GLU A 16 -8.09 9.64 -18.39
N SER A 17 -7.65 10.69 -17.69
CA SER A 17 -7.62 12.06 -18.22
C SER A 17 -6.45 12.31 -19.17
N ASP A 18 -5.32 11.64 -18.94
CA ASP A 18 -4.06 11.85 -19.67
C ASP A 18 -3.38 10.50 -20.05
N PRO A 19 -4.06 9.60 -20.82
CA PRO A 19 -3.56 8.25 -21.12
C PRO A 19 -2.25 8.23 -21.91
N GLU A 20 -1.96 9.30 -22.67
CA GLU A 20 -0.70 9.47 -23.41
C GLU A 20 0.48 9.85 -22.49
N ARG A 21 0.20 10.27 -21.25
CA ARG A 21 1.22 10.73 -20.28
C ARG A 21 1.41 9.77 -19.13
N VAL A 22 0.35 9.10 -18.69
CA VAL A 22 0.37 8.22 -17.51
C VAL A 22 -0.33 6.92 -17.84
N GLN A 23 0.42 5.82 -17.73
CA GLN A 23 -0.10 4.47 -17.96
C GLN A 23 0.26 3.58 -16.77
N VAL A 24 -0.68 2.72 -16.39
CA VAL A 24 -0.46 1.68 -15.38
C VAL A 24 -0.71 0.33 -16.03
N ILE A 25 0.32 -0.50 -16.08
CA ILE A 25 0.26 -1.86 -16.62
C ILE A 25 0.27 -2.84 -15.44
N LYS A 26 -0.88 -3.44 -15.16
CA LYS A 26 -1.01 -4.49 -14.15
C LYS A 26 -0.46 -5.81 -14.71
N LYS A 27 -0.10 -6.76 -13.83
CA LYS A 27 0.43 -8.08 -14.20
C LYS A 27 1.68 -8.02 -15.10
N ALA A 28 2.40 -6.90 -15.07
CA ALA A 28 3.69 -6.70 -15.70
C ALA A 28 4.78 -6.78 -14.63
N LYS A 29 5.67 -7.77 -14.73
CA LYS A 29 6.77 -7.96 -13.78
C LYS A 29 8.06 -7.45 -14.38
N VAL A 30 8.62 -6.37 -13.85
CA VAL A 30 9.98 -5.94 -14.20
C VAL A 30 10.98 -7.00 -13.72
N THR A 31 11.84 -7.48 -14.62
CA THR A 31 12.78 -8.58 -14.37
C THR A 31 14.25 -8.15 -14.39
N SER A 32 14.59 -7.06 -15.09
CA SER A 32 15.93 -6.48 -15.05
C SER A 32 15.95 -4.99 -15.40
N LEU A 33 17.01 -4.31 -14.93
CA LEU A 33 17.39 -2.98 -15.38
C LEU A 33 18.31 -3.10 -16.60
N ASN A 34 18.00 -2.35 -17.66
CA ASN A 34 18.87 -2.24 -18.82
C ASN A 34 19.90 -1.14 -18.55
N HIS A 35 21.18 -1.41 -18.79
CA HIS A 35 22.23 -0.43 -18.47
C HIS A 35 23.48 -0.57 -19.35
N GLU A 36 24.17 0.55 -19.55
CA GLU A 36 25.48 0.65 -20.21
C GLU A 36 26.48 1.29 -19.23
N GLY A 37 27.29 0.46 -18.58
CA GLY A 37 28.13 0.91 -17.48
C GLY A 37 27.28 1.47 -16.34
N ASN A 38 27.49 2.75 -15.98
CA ASN A 38 26.78 3.44 -14.90
C ASN A 38 25.47 4.13 -15.35
N LEU A 39 25.15 4.10 -16.64
CA LEU A 39 23.92 4.66 -17.19
C LEU A 39 22.83 3.60 -17.26
N VAL A 40 21.71 3.81 -16.58
CA VAL A 40 20.50 3.01 -16.77
C VAL A 40 19.72 3.55 -17.97
N THR A 41 19.34 2.65 -18.88
CA THR A 41 18.68 3.00 -20.14
C THR A 41 17.21 2.61 -20.17
N GLY A 42 16.75 1.77 -19.24
CA GLY A 42 15.37 1.33 -19.18
C GLY A 42 15.17 0.09 -18.33
N VAL A 43 14.07 -0.63 -18.58
CA VAL A 43 13.73 -1.89 -17.92
C VAL A 43 13.30 -2.94 -18.93
N THR A 44 13.60 -4.20 -18.61
CA THR A 44 12.97 -5.37 -19.23
C THR A 44 11.89 -5.90 -18.28
N TYR A 45 10.71 -6.23 -18.81
CA TYR A 45 9.59 -6.76 -18.03
C TYR A 45 8.87 -7.90 -18.76
N GLU A 46 8.22 -8.76 -17.98
CA GLU A 46 7.38 -9.84 -18.47
C GLU A 46 5.90 -9.45 -18.37
N TYR A 47 5.17 -9.61 -19.47
CA TYR A 47 3.73 -9.35 -19.56
C TYR A 47 3.10 -10.29 -20.58
N GLY A 48 2.00 -10.95 -20.19
CA GLY A 48 1.32 -11.94 -21.06
C GLY A 48 2.17 -13.17 -21.40
N GLY A 49 3.20 -13.47 -20.60
CA GLY A 49 4.16 -14.55 -20.89
C GLY A 49 5.27 -14.17 -21.88
N GLU A 50 5.28 -12.94 -22.36
CA GLU A 50 6.30 -12.40 -23.27
C GLU A 50 7.20 -11.40 -22.56
N LYS A 51 8.44 -11.26 -23.07
CA LYS A 51 9.40 -10.26 -22.60
C LYS A 51 9.31 -9.01 -23.44
N HIS A 52 9.25 -7.88 -22.77
CA HIS A 52 9.18 -6.54 -23.34
C HIS A 52 10.30 -5.69 -22.77
N SER A 53 10.71 -4.66 -23.50
CA SER A 53 11.69 -3.67 -23.06
C SER A 53 11.13 -2.28 -23.27
N VAL A 54 11.37 -1.40 -22.30
CA VAL A 54 11.03 0.03 -22.41
C VAL A 54 12.23 0.86 -21.99
N ASP A 55 12.55 1.85 -22.82
CA ASP A 55 13.67 2.75 -22.62
C ASP A 55 13.23 4.02 -21.89
N GLY A 56 14.08 4.55 -21.02
CA GLY A 56 13.82 5.76 -20.27
C GLY A 56 14.54 5.83 -18.94
N VAL A 57 14.25 6.90 -18.19
CA VAL A 57 14.66 7.02 -16.79
C VAL A 57 13.88 6.04 -15.92
N VAL A 58 14.51 5.50 -14.88
CA VAL A 58 13.90 4.49 -14.03
C VAL A 58 13.78 4.97 -12.59
N ILE A 59 12.58 4.83 -12.02
CA ILE A 59 12.33 4.99 -10.58
C ILE A 59 11.81 3.64 -10.06
N LEU A 60 12.53 3.02 -9.12
CA LEU A 60 12.08 1.79 -8.47
C LEU A 60 11.38 2.10 -7.14
N ALA A 61 10.16 1.58 -6.99
CA ALA A 61 9.30 1.74 -5.81
C ALA A 61 8.71 0.39 -5.37
N THR A 62 9.54 -0.65 -5.32
CA THR A 62 9.10 -2.06 -5.25
C THR A 62 8.82 -2.59 -3.83
N GLY A 63 8.89 -1.73 -2.80
CA GLY A 63 8.73 -2.16 -1.41
C GLY A 63 9.91 -2.98 -0.87
N GLY A 64 9.70 -3.61 0.29
CA GLY A 64 10.70 -4.34 1.06
C GLY A 64 10.87 -5.83 0.72
N TYR A 65 11.51 -6.56 1.63
CA TYR A 65 11.80 -8.00 1.53
C TYR A 65 11.33 -8.84 2.73
N ALA A 66 10.40 -8.33 3.55
CA ALA A 66 9.86 -9.03 4.73
C ALA A 66 8.91 -10.21 4.41
N ALA A 67 8.67 -10.49 3.13
CA ALA A 67 7.96 -11.67 2.62
C ALA A 67 8.86 -12.58 1.76
N ASP A 68 10.17 -12.30 1.69
CA ASP A 68 11.11 -13.07 0.88
C ASP A 68 11.48 -14.39 1.56
N PHE A 69 10.65 -15.42 1.36
CA PHE A 69 10.86 -16.78 1.89
C PHE A 69 11.43 -17.75 0.84
N GLY A 70 11.92 -17.21 -0.29
CA GLY A 70 12.45 -17.97 -1.40
C GLY A 70 13.83 -18.59 -1.14
N PRO A 71 14.35 -19.38 -2.11
CA PRO A 71 15.67 -20.02 -1.99
C PRO A 71 16.84 -19.02 -1.99
N ASP A 72 16.68 -17.87 -2.64
CA ASP A 72 17.64 -16.76 -2.72
C ASP A 72 17.31 -15.62 -1.74
N SER A 73 16.64 -15.97 -0.63
CA SER A 73 16.05 -15.01 0.29
C SER A 73 17.06 -14.03 0.90
N LEU A 74 16.81 -12.73 0.70
CA LEU A 74 17.51 -11.64 1.38
C LEU A 74 17.25 -11.70 2.89
N LEU A 75 16.03 -12.03 3.30
CA LEU A 75 15.68 -12.18 4.71
C LEU A 75 16.51 -13.30 5.36
N LYS A 76 16.63 -14.46 4.72
CA LYS A 76 17.43 -15.58 5.23
C LYS A 76 18.91 -15.25 5.27
N LYS A 77 19.41 -14.53 4.26
CA LYS A 77 20.82 -14.11 4.16
C LYS A 77 21.20 -13.14 5.28
N HIS A 78 20.35 -12.15 5.56
CA HIS A 78 20.69 -11.04 6.46
C HIS A 78 20.13 -11.20 7.88
N ARG A 79 19.00 -11.92 8.06
CA ARG A 79 18.32 -12.13 9.34
C ARG A 79 17.76 -13.55 9.50
N PRO A 80 18.63 -14.58 9.46
CA PRO A 80 18.21 -15.97 9.59
C PRO A 80 17.48 -16.27 10.90
N ASP A 81 17.75 -15.50 11.96
CA ASP A 81 17.10 -15.58 13.28
C ASP A 81 15.59 -15.28 13.24
N THR A 82 15.10 -14.56 12.22
CA THR A 82 13.69 -14.19 12.08
C THR A 82 12.99 -14.83 10.89
N PHE A 83 13.70 -15.63 10.09
CA PHE A 83 13.19 -16.21 8.85
C PHE A 83 11.90 -17.05 9.06
N ASP A 84 11.81 -17.74 10.18
CA ASP A 84 10.68 -18.62 10.49
C ASP A 84 9.44 -17.88 11.00
N LEU A 85 9.55 -16.60 11.35
CA LEU A 85 8.41 -15.80 11.82
C LEU A 85 7.35 -15.60 10.73
N SER A 86 6.09 -15.50 11.14
CA SER A 86 4.99 -15.05 10.27
C SER A 86 5.20 -13.60 9.85
N SER A 87 4.57 -13.16 8.76
CA SER A 87 4.70 -11.81 8.22
C SER A 87 3.33 -11.14 8.08
N THR A 88 3.32 -9.81 8.20
CA THR A 88 2.13 -8.99 7.91
C THR A 88 2.15 -8.40 6.50
N ASN A 89 3.17 -8.75 5.72
CA ASN A 89 3.34 -8.20 4.38
C ASN A 89 2.46 -8.94 3.38
N GLY A 90 2.20 -8.29 2.24
CA GLY A 90 1.72 -9.02 1.07
C GLY A 90 2.80 -9.98 0.56
N THR A 91 2.38 -11.06 -0.08
CA THR A 91 3.26 -12.08 -0.68
C THR A 91 4.21 -11.54 -1.75
N HIS A 92 3.97 -10.30 -2.22
CA HIS A 92 4.77 -9.61 -3.23
C HIS A 92 6.01 -8.90 -2.68
N ALA A 93 6.16 -8.75 -1.35
CA ALA A 93 7.30 -8.05 -0.74
C ALA A 93 8.55 -8.96 -0.65
N THR A 94 9.03 -9.42 -1.81
CA THR A 94 10.07 -10.45 -1.97
C THR A 94 11.45 -9.88 -2.29
N GLY A 95 11.62 -8.55 -2.25
CA GLY A 95 12.90 -7.91 -2.50
C GLY A 95 13.34 -7.90 -3.96
N ASP A 96 12.45 -8.11 -4.93
CA ASP A 96 12.81 -8.20 -6.36
C ASP A 96 13.59 -6.97 -6.85
N GLY A 97 13.18 -5.75 -6.46
CA GLY A 97 13.91 -4.52 -6.78
C GLY A 97 15.30 -4.44 -6.14
N HIS A 98 15.46 -4.97 -4.92
CA HIS A 98 16.78 -5.06 -4.26
C HIS A 98 17.69 -5.98 -5.05
N LYS A 99 17.21 -7.17 -5.42
CA LYS A 99 17.96 -8.16 -6.18
C LYS A 99 18.40 -7.62 -7.55
N MET A 100 17.51 -6.92 -8.26
CA MET A 100 17.85 -6.25 -9.53
C MET A 100 18.93 -5.18 -9.37
N LEU A 101 18.84 -4.35 -8.33
CA LEU A 101 19.81 -3.29 -8.09
C LEU A 101 21.17 -3.84 -7.64
N MET A 102 21.18 -4.83 -6.77
CA MET A 102 22.41 -5.53 -6.38
C MET A 102 23.11 -6.17 -7.59
N ALA A 103 22.35 -6.72 -8.54
CA ALA A 103 22.91 -7.35 -9.74
C ALA A 103 23.68 -6.38 -10.65
N ILE A 104 23.30 -5.09 -10.67
CA ILE A 104 24.01 -4.06 -11.44
C ILE A 104 25.07 -3.30 -10.62
N GLY A 105 25.36 -3.74 -9.40
CA GLY A 105 26.38 -3.15 -8.53
C GLY A 105 25.90 -1.96 -7.69
N ALA A 106 24.60 -1.84 -7.42
CA ALA A 106 24.10 -0.87 -6.45
C ALA A 106 24.58 -1.20 -5.03
N ASN A 107 24.81 -0.15 -4.25
CA ASN A 107 25.15 -0.29 -2.85
C ASN A 107 23.91 -0.48 -1.99
N ASP A 108 24.03 -1.36 -1.01
CA ASP A 108 23.03 -1.72 -0.04
C ASP A 108 23.52 -1.35 1.37
N ILE A 109 22.59 -0.91 2.22
CA ILE A 109 22.89 -0.49 3.59
C ILE A 109 21.87 -1.08 4.56
N ASP A 110 22.34 -1.37 5.77
CA ASP A 110 21.49 -1.78 6.89
C ASP A 110 20.59 -3.01 6.61
N MET A 111 20.97 -3.91 5.70
CA MET A 111 20.14 -5.05 5.28
C MET A 111 19.77 -6.03 6.41
N ASP A 112 20.48 -5.99 7.54
CA ASP A 112 20.14 -6.74 8.76
C ASP A 112 19.05 -6.05 9.61
N LYS A 113 18.73 -4.79 9.33
CA LYS A 113 17.71 -4.01 10.05
C LYS A 113 16.32 -4.36 9.52
N VAL A 114 15.83 -5.51 9.97
CA VAL A 114 14.46 -6.00 9.77
C VAL A 114 13.68 -5.88 11.06
N GLN A 115 12.56 -5.17 11.01
CA GLN A 115 11.69 -4.94 12.16
C GLN A 115 10.67 -6.07 12.32
N VAL A 116 10.66 -6.59 13.53
CA VAL A 116 9.60 -7.46 14.04
C VAL A 116 8.59 -6.60 14.79
N HIS A 117 7.32 -6.72 14.45
CA HIS A 117 6.22 -6.05 15.13
C HIS A 117 5.66 -6.95 16.23
N PRO A 118 5.36 -6.44 17.44
CA PRO A 118 4.93 -7.28 18.56
C PRO A 118 3.49 -7.83 18.43
N THR A 119 2.62 -7.15 17.69
CA THR A 119 1.18 -7.45 17.67
C THR A 119 0.70 -7.91 16.29
N GLY A 120 1.13 -9.09 15.86
CA GLY A 120 0.45 -9.85 14.81
C GLY A 120 -0.74 -10.62 15.39
N LEU A 121 -1.92 -10.44 14.82
CA LEU A 121 -3.16 -11.10 15.26
C LEU A 121 -3.11 -12.59 14.91
N VAL A 122 -3.28 -13.44 15.91
CA VAL A 122 -3.41 -14.89 15.71
C VAL A 122 -4.87 -15.22 15.46
N ASP A 123 -5.18 -15.73 14.27
CA ASP A 123 -6.51 -16.28 13.97
C ASP A 123 -6.69 -17.61 14.71
N PRO A 124 -7.70 -17.75 15.60
CA PRO A 124 -7.98 -19.03 16.26
C PRO A 124 -8.28 -20.18 15.28
N LYS A 125 -8.75 -19.89 14.06
CA LYS A 125 -9.05 -20.89 13.02
C LYS A 125 -7.83 -21.32 12.23
N ASP A 126 -6.80 -20.48 12.16
CA ASP A 126 -5.52 -20.78 11.51
C ASP A 126 -4.34 -20.17 12.29
N PRO A 127 -4.02 -20.71 13.49
CA PRO A 127 -3.01 -20.10 14.36
C PRO A 127 -1.61 -20.12 13.77
N HIS A 128 -1.34 -21.00 12.81
CA HIS A 128 -0.01 -21.23 12.22
C HIS A 128 0.14 -20.58 10.84
N SER A 129 -0.84 -19.77 10.40
CA SER A 129 -0.72 -19.01 9.16
C SER A 129 0.58 -18.21 9.12
N LYS A 130 1.32 -18.35 8.02
CA LYS A 130 2.51 -17.54 7.73
C LYS A 130 2.16 -16.06 7.51
N TRP A 131 0.90 -15.75 7.22
CA TRP A 131 0.41 -14.40 6.95
C TRP A 131 -0.58 -13.96 8.01
N LYS A 132 -0.26 -12.87 8.71
CA LYS A 132 -1.08 -12.39 9.84
C LYS A 132 -1.53 -10.96 9.64
N PHE A 133 -2.74 -10.69 10.10
CA PHE A 133 -3.20 -9.31 10.19
C PHE A 133 -2.44 -8.57 11.27
N LEU A 134 -2.03 -7.35 10.95
CA LEU A 134 -1.40 -6.47 11.93
C LEU A 134 -2.47 -5.86 12.84
N ALA A 135 -2.33 -6.01 14.15
CA ALA A 135 -3.03 -5.17 15.11
C ALA A 135 -2.35 -3.80 15.18
N ALA A 136 -3.12 -2.75 14.90
CA ALA A 136 -2.62 -1.38 14.91
C ALA A 136 -1.97 -1.02 16.25
N GLU A 137 -0.82 -0.34 16.19
CA GLU A 137 -0.10 0.15 17.38
C GLU A 137 -0.95 1.13 18.20
N ALA A 138 -1.89 1.81 17.55
CA ALA A 138 -2.91 2.65 18.19
C ALA A 138 -3.70 1.91 19.28
N LEU A 139 -3.95 0.59 19.14
CA LEU A 139 -4.65 -0.18 20.18
C LEU A 139 -3.92 -0.13 21.53
N ARG A 140 -2.58 -0.20 21.53
CA ARG A 140 -1.76 -0.01 22.73
C ARG A 140 -1.68 1.47 23.11
N GLY A 141 -1.55 2.34 22.10
CA GLY A 141 -1.53 3.80 22.25
C GLY A 141 -2.71 4.34 23.05
N GLU A 142 -3.91 3.88 22.74
CA GLU A 142 -5.17 4.26 23.37
C GLU A 142 -5.45 3.47 24.66
N GLY A 143 -4.46 2.81 25.26
CA GLY A 143 -4.60 2.20 26.58
C GLY A 143 -4.80 0.69 26.60
N GLY A 144 -4.73 0.01 25.46
CA GLY A 144 -4.63 -1.45 25.44
C GLY A 144 -3.35 -1.94 26.12
N ILE A 145 -3.45 -3.02 26.89
CA ILE A 145 -2.34 -3.64 27.62
C ILE A 145 -2.05 -5.06 27.13
N LEU A 146 -0.81 -5.52 27.27
CA LEU A 146 -0.41 -6.89 27.00
C LEU A 146 -0.37 -7.68 28.32
N LEU A 147 -1.08 -8.80 28.32
CA LEU A 147 -1.10 -9.76 29.43
C LEU A 147 -0.54 -11.11 28.95
N ASN A 148 0.25 -11.75 29.80
CA ASN A 148 0.72 -13.12 29.57
C ASN A 148 -0.36 -14.17 29.94
N SER A 149 0.00 -15.45 29.88
CA SER A 149 -0.89 -16.56 30.25
C SER A 149 -1.32 -16.59 31.72
N ASP A 150 -0.63 -15.84 32.59
CA ASP A 150 -0.97 -15.71 34.02
C ASP A 150 -1.86 -14.48 34.28
N GLY A 151 -2.24 -13.73 33.24
CA GLY A 151 -3.00 -12.49 33.36
C GLY A 151 -2.17 -11.32 33.89
N GLN A 152 -0.84 -11.37 33.75
CA GLN A 152 0.09 -10.37 34.28
C GLN A 152 0.67 -9.51 33.17
N ARG A 153 0.88 -8.22 33.47
CA ARG A 153 1.73 -7.35 32.63
C ARG A 153 3.19 -7.77 32.75
N PHE A 154 3.96 -7.54 31.69
CA PHE A 154 5.38 -7.95 31.63
C PHE A 154 6.30 -6.92 30.98
N CYS A 155 5.77 -5.80 30.47
CA CYS A 155 6.57 -4.73 29.85
C CYS A 155 5.83 -3.38 29.85
N ASP A 156 6.52 -2.31 29.44
CA ASP A 156 5.85 -1.10 28.97
C ASP A 156 5.35 -1.35 27.53
N ASP A 157 4.03 -1.45 27.40
CA ASP A 157 3.33 -1.72 26.16
C ASP A 157 3.54 -0.64 25.08
N LEU A 158 4.05 0.55 25.46
CA LEU A 158 4.37 1.64 24.53
C LEU A 158 5.87 1.75 24.22
N GLY A 159 6.68 0.78 24.68
CA GLY A 159 8.07 0.70 24.32
C GLY A 159 8.27 0.48 22.82
N HIS A 160 9.52 0.63 22.36
CA HIS A 160 9.88 0.34 20.98
C HIS A 160 9.58 -1.11 20.61
N ARG A 161 9.34 -1.37 19.32
CA ARG A 161 8.88 -2.68 18.82
C ARG A 161 9.87 -3.80 19.12
N ASP A 162 11.16 -3.54 18.98
CA ASP A 162 12.25 -4.45 19.36
C ASP A 162 12.21 -4.80 20.86
N TYR A 163 12.01 -3.81 21.73
CA TYR A 163 11.85 -4.02 23.16
C TYR A 163 10.62 -4.87 23.50
N VAL A 164 9.44 -4.52 22.96
CA VAL A 164 8.19 -5.23 23.26
C VAL A 164 8.25 -6.67 22.73
N SER A 165 8.71 -6.87 21.50
CA SER A 165 8.90 -8.22 20.94
C SER A 165 9.93 -9.03 21.72
N GLY A 166 11.04 -8.41 22.15
CA GLY A 166 12.03 -9.05 23.03
C GLY A 166 11.42 -9.51 24.36
N LYS A 167 10.60 -8.67 24.98
CA LYS A 167 9.86 -9.01 26.21
C LYS A 167 8.85 -10.14 26.01
N MET A 168 8.21 -10.21 24.85
CA MET A 168 7.34 -11.35 24.50
C MET A 168 8.13 -12.66 24.36
N TRP A 169 9.36 -12.61 23.84
CA TRP A 169 10.24 -13.79 23.79
C TRP A 169 10.68 -14.24 25.18
N GLU A 170 11.04 -13.33 26.07
CA GLU A 170 11.33 -13.66 27.47
C GLU A 170 10.14 -14.37 28.16
N GLU A 171 8.90 -13.93 27.89
CA GLU A 171 7.70 -14.58 28.42
C GLU A 171 7.48 -15.97 27.80
N ARG A 172 7.72 -16.12 26.49
CA ARG A 172 7.66 -17.43 25.83
C ARG A 172 8.66 -18.42 26.44
N ASP A 173 9.89 -17.99 26.70
CA ASP A 173 10.94 -18.84 27.28
C ASP A 173 10.62 -19.25 28.73
N LYS A 174 9.83 -18.44 29.45
CA LYS A 174 9.28 -18.77 30.78
C LYS A 174 8.05 -19.68 30.71
N GLY A 175 7.60 -20.07 29.51
CA GLY A 175 6.37 -20.83 29.31
C GLY A 175 5.08 -20.00 29.50
N LYS A 176 5.18 -18.67 29.52
CA LYS A 176 4.07 -17.75 29.79
C LYS A 176 3.36 -17.28 28.52
N TRP A 177 2.87 -18.23 27.74
CA TRP A 177 2.21 -18.02 26.44
C TRP A 177 0.78 -18.62 26.45
N PRO A 178 -0.22 -18.05 25.75
CA PRO A 178 -0.18 -16.92 24.81
C PRO A 178 -0.20 -15.53 25.45
N ILE A 179 0.34 -14.55 24.71
CA ILE A 179 0.18 -13.13 25.01
C ILE A 179 -1.14 -12.63 24.43
N ARG A 180 -1.86 -11.84 25.23
CA ARG A 180 -3.13 -11.21 24.85
C ARG A 180 -3.01 -9.70 24.89
N LEU A 181 -3.49 -9.04 23.84
CA LEU A 181 -3.83 -7.62 23.91
C LEU A 181 -5.23 -7.49 24.49
N VAL A 182 -5.39 -6.62 25.49
CA VAL A 182 -6.64 -6.37 26.19
C VAL A 182 -6.96 -4.88 26.16
N LEU A 183 -8.07 -4.51 25.52
CA LEU A 183 -8.62 -3.15 25.54
C LEU A 183 -9.86 -3.12 26.42
N ASN A 184 -9.96 -2.17 27.34
CA ASN A 184 -11.21 -1.91 28.07
C ASN A 184 -12.23 -1.19 27.17
N SER A 185 -13.45 -0.96 27.68
CA SER A 185 -14.52 -0.35 26.87
C SER A 185 -14.17 1.07 26.43
N LYS A 186 -13.50 1.86 27.28
CA LYS A 186 -13.08 3.24 26.95
C LYS A 186 -12.15 3.27 25.75
N ALA A 187 -11.09 2.46 25.76
CA ALA A 187 -10.13 2.36 24.67
C ALA A 187 -10.78 1.80 23.40
N SER A 188 -11.64 0.80 23.57
CA SER A 188 -12.36 0.16 22.47
C SER A 188 -13.33 1.12 21.80
N ASN A 189 -14.02 1.98 22.54
CA ASN A 189 -14.95 2.97 21.98
C ASN A 189 -14.22 4.05 21.16
N VAL A 190 -13.03 4.47 21.58
CA VAL A 190 -12.18 5.40 20.79
C VAL A 190 -11.72 4.73 19.50
N LEU A 191 -11.44 3.43 19.54
CA LEU A 191 -10.95 2.64 18.42
C LEU A 191 -12.03 1.72 17.85
N ASP A 192 -13.30 2.15 17.89
CA ASP A 192 -14.46 1.33 17.56
C ASP A 192 -14.32 0.65 16.19
N PHE A 193 -13.87 1.42 15.19
CA PHE A 193 -13.52 0.92 13.86
C PHE A 193 -12.59 -0.29 13.91
N HIS A 194 -11.48 -0.19 14.63
CA HIS A 194 -10.48 -1.25 14.70
C HIS A 194 -11.06 -2.48 15.41
N THR A 195 -11.74 -2.29 16.54
CA THR A 195 -12.32 -3.39 17.30
C THR A 195 -13.40 -4.12 16.50
N ARG A 196 -14.29 -3.40 15.81
CA ARG A 196 -15.30 -4.01 14.93
C ARG A 196 -14.65 -4.72 13.76
N HIS A 197 -13.70 -4.09 13.07
CA HIS A 197 -12.97 -4.69 11.97
C HIS A 197 -12.27 -6.01 12.35
N TYR A 198 -11.55 -6.03 13.48
CA TYR A 198 -10.87 -7.25 13.93
C TYR A 198 -11.84 -8.30 14.47
N SER A 199 -12.95 -7.89 15.10
CA SER A 199 -13.99 -8.81 15.58
C SER A 199 -14.81 -9.44 14.46
N GLY A 200 -15.17 -8.68 13.41
CA GLY A 200 -15.85 -9.19 12.22
C GLY A 200 -15.04 -10.27 11.50
N ARG A 201 -13.71 -10.12 11.51
CA ARG A 201 -12.76 -11.14 11.01
C ARG A 201 -12.56 -12.34 11.96
N GLY A 202 -13.11 -12.29 13.18
CA GLY A 202 -12.93 -13.33 14.20
C GLY A 202 -11.56 -13.32 14.90
N LEU A 203 -10.77 -12.26 14.72
CA LEU A 203 -9.42 -12.11 15.29
C LEU A 203 -9.43 -11.51 16.70
N MET A 204 -10.55 -10.89 17.09
CA MET A 204 -10.73 -10.21 18.38
C MET A 204 -12.09 -10.55 18.96
N LYS A 205 -12.15 -10.80 20.28
CA LYS A 205 -13.38 -11.18 20.98
C LYS A 205 -13.75 -10.15 22.03
N LYS A 206 -15.03 -9.80 22.09
CA LYS A 206 -15.60 -9.03 23.20
C LYS A 206 -16.03 -9.97 24.32
N MET A 207 -15.64 -9.66 25.56
CA MET A 207 -15.96 -10.45 26.75
C MET A 207 -15.99 -9.60 28.01
N THR A 208 -16.63 -10.07 29.07
CA THR A 208 -16.57 -9.47 30.41
C THR A 208 -15.23 -9.77 31.10
N GLY A 209 -14.84 -9.00 32.11
CA GLY A 209 -13.61 -9.30 32.86
C GLY A 209 -13.63 -10.66 33.57
N ARG A 210 -14.81 -11.18 33.95
CA ARG A 210 -14.95 -12.54 34.50
C ARG A 210 -14.67 -13.61 33.45
N GLU A 211 -15.21 -13.44 32.25
CA GLU A 211 -14.92 -14.33 31.12
C GLU A 211 -13.44 -14.28 30.74
N LEU A 212 -12.82 -13.10 30.75
CA LEU A 212 -11.38 -12.93 30.53
C LEU A 212 -10.55 -13.68 31.58
N ALA A 213 -10.87 -13.51 32.87
CA ALA A 213 -10.18 -14.23 33.94
C ALA A 213 -10.30 -15.75 33.79
N LYS A 214 -11.47 -16.24 33.38
CA LYS A 214 -11.72 -17.66 33.09
C LYS A 214 -10.97 -18.15 31.86
N GLU A 215 -10.92 -17.36 30.77
CA GLU A 215 -10.19 -17.71 29.55
C GLU A 215 -8.68 -17.77 29.77
N ILE A 216 -8.15 -16.86 30.60
CA ILE A 216 -6.73 -16.87 31.00
C ILE A 216 -6.47 -18.04 31.96
N GLY A 217 -7.39 -18.33 32.87
CA GLY A 217 -7.22 -19.33 33.92
C GLY A 217 -6.53 -18.80 35.18
N CYS A 218 -6.42 -17.48 35.34
CA CYS A 218 -5.74 -16.85 36.49
C CYS A 218 -6.66 -16.61 37.71
N GLY A 219 -7.98 -16.67 37.52
CA GLY A 219 -8.98 -16.34 38.54
C GLY A 219 -9.30 -14.85 38.63
N GLU A 220 -10.55 -14.52 38.98
CA GLU A 220 -11.04 -13.14 39.00
C GLU A 220 -10.24 -12.23 39.94
N GLU A 221 -9.91 -12.72 41.14
CA GLU A 221 -9.18 -11.94 42.15
C GLU A 221 -7.76 -11.56 41.66
N ALA A 222 -7.08 -12.47 40.96
CA ALA A 222 -5.74 -12.22 40.46
C ALA A 222 -5.74 -11.16 39.35
N LEU A 223 -6.70 -11.23 38.42
CA LEU A 223 -6.85 -10.26 37.35
C LEU A 223 -7.28 -8.88 37.89
N ASP A 224 -8.23 -8.83 38.81
CA ASP A 224 -8.66 -7.60 39.47
C ASP A 224 -7.49 -6.92 40.20
N ARG A 225 -6.66 -7.70 40.90
CA ARG A 225 -5.44 -7.20 41.53
C ARG A 225 -4.46 -6.61 40.51
N GLN A 226 -4.26 -7.28 39.37
CA GLN A 226 -3.41 -6.76 38.29
C GLN A 226 -3.93 -5.42 37.74
N PHE A 227 -5.24 -5.28 37.54
CA PHE A 227 -5.86 -4.03 37.08
C PHE A 227 -5.75 -2.91 38.12
N LYS A 228 -6.02 -3.20 39.39
CA LYS A 228 -5.85 -2.24 40.49
C LYS A 228 -4.41 -1.77 40.65
N GLU A 229 -3.45 -2.67 40.48
CA GLU A 229 -2.03 -2.31 40.47
C GLU A 229 -1.67 -1.40 39.29
N TYR A 230 -2.16 -1.72 38.09
CA TYR A 230 -1.97 -0.88 36.91
C TYR A 230 -2.61 0.52 37.08
N ASN A 231 -3.81 0.60 37.64
CA ASN A 231 -4.47 1.86 37.95
C ASN A 231 -3.68 2.70 38.96
N ALA A 232 -3.17 2.09 40.03
CA ALA A 232 -2.36 2.78 41.03
C ALA A 232 -1.04 3.33 40.44
N ILE A 233 -0.45 2.62 39.47
CA ILE A 233 0.71 3.09 38.70
C ILE A 233 0.32 4.31 37.85
N ALA A 234 -0.78 4.23 37.10
CA ALA A 234 -1.25 5.33 36.24
C ALA A 234 -1.62 6.60 37.03
N GLU A 235 -2.11 6.45 38.25
CA GLU A 235 -2.40 7.55 39.19
C GLU A 235 -1.15 8.12 39.88
N GLY A 236 0.04 7.56 39.60
CA GLY A 236 1.30 7.98 40.23
C GLY A 236 1.48 7.53 41.68
N LYS A 237 0.61 6.65 42.19
CA LYS A 237 0.70 6.10 43.56
C LYS A 237 1.78 5.02 43.68
N LYS A 238 2.16 4.40 42.57
CA LYS A 238 3.24 3.40 42.46
C LYS A 238 4.12 3.72 41.26
N LYS A 239 5.38 3.29 41.30
CA LYS A 239 6.28 3.35 40.14
C LYS A 239 6.01 2.15 39.22
N ASP A 240 5.98 2.38 37.91
CA ASP A 240 5.92 1.28 36.94
C ASP A 240 7.25 0.51 36.93
N PRO A 241 7.24 -0.84 37.01
CA PRO A 241 8.46 -1.65 36.99
C PRO A 241 9.30 -1.52 35.72
N TRP A 242 8.70 -1.10 34.60
CA TRP A 242 9.33 -0.96 33.29
C TRP A 242 9.50 0.51 32.87
N GLY A 243 9.18 1.45 33.75
CA GLY A 243 9.33 2.88 33.48
C GLY A 243 8.27 3.47 32.55
N LYS A 244 7.11 2.82 32.39
CA LYS A 244 5.97 3.36 31.61
C LYS A 244 5.55 4.74 32.10
N LYS A 245 5.38 5.69 31.16
CA LYS A 245 5.08 7.09 31.45
C LYS A 245 3.68 7.54 31.02
N TYR A 246 3.14 6.95 29.95
CA TYR A 246 1.89 7.39 29.34
C TYR A 246 0.81 6.32 29.51
N PHE A 247 -0.38 6.79 29.89
CA PHE A 247 -1.56 5.98 30.20
C PHE A 247 -2.78 6.69 29.60
N HIS A 248 -3.61 5.95 28.86
CA HIS A 248 -4.84 6.47 28.26
C HIS A 248 -6.02 5.57 28.64
N ASN A 249 -7.23 6.12 28.59
CA ASN A 249 -8.49 5.39 28.78
C ASN A 249 -8.59 4.59 30.10
N MET A 250 -8.07 5.16 31.19
CA MET A 250 -8.11 4.59 32.55
C MET A 250 -9.43 4.89 33.29
N PRO A 251 -9.71 4.24 34.44
CA PRO A 251 -9.10 2.99 34.94
C PRO A 251 -9.56 1.73 34.20
N PHE A 252 -8.84 0.63 34.43
CA PHE A 252 -9.29 -0.73 34.17
C PHE A 252 -10.15 -1.23 35.35
N ASP A 253 -11.31 -1.81 35.08
CA ASP A 253 -12.22 -2.39 36.08
C ASP A 253 -12.59 -3.80 35.63
N ILE A 254 -12.48 -4.79 36.52
CA ILE A 254 -12.84 -6.18 36.18
C ILE A 254 -14.32 -6.34 35.81
N ASN A 255 -15.18 -5.41 36.21
CA ASN A 255 -16.60 -5.40 35.84
C ASN A 255 -16.86 -4.74 34.47
N ASP A 256 -15.82 -4.25 33.79
CA ASP A 256 -15.93 -3.72 32.43
C ASP A 256 -16.04 -4.84 31.38
N THR A 257 -16.34 -4.43 30.15
CA THR A 257 -16.19 -5.23 28.95
C THR A 257 -14.86 -4.97 28.28
N PHE A 258 -14.30 -6.01 27.68
CA PHE A 258 -12.99 -6.01 27.07
C PHE A 258 -13.03 -6.55 25.66
N HIS A 259 -12.22 -5.97 24.78
CA HIS A 259 -11.84 -6.58 23.51
C HIS A 259 -10.46 -7.23 23.65
N VAL A 260 -10.38 -8.50 23.30
CA VAL A 260 -9.21 -9.34 23.56
C VAL A 260 -8.80 -10.06 22.29
N ALA A 261 -7.50 -10.03 21.99
CA ALA A 261 -6.93 -10.74 20.85
C ALA A 261 -5.58 -11.36 21.22
N VAL A 262 -5.30 -12.53 20.65
CA VAL A 262 -4.04 -13.24 20.85
C VAL A 262 -2.99 -12.68 19.89
N MET A 263 -1.80 -12.41 20.43
CA MET A 263 -0.71 -11.74 19.72
C MET A 263 0.52 -12.63 19.59
N GLU A 264 1.23 -12.47 18.48
CA GLU A 264 2.61 -12.94 18.32
C GLU A 264 3.49 -11.90 17.61
N PRO A 265 4.81 -11.93 17.83
CA PRO A 265 5.74 -11.16 17.03
C PRO A 265 5.79 -11.63 15.58
N VAL A 266 5.78 -10.68 14.63
CA VAL A 266 5.69 -10.91 13.19
C VAL A 266 6.63 -10.01 12.38
N LEU A 267 7.19 -10.52 11.28
CA LEU A 267 7.93 -9.72 10.31
C LEU A 267 7.03 -8.63 9.72
N HIS A 268 7.53 -7.40 9.69
CA HIS A 268 6.69 -6.27 9.32
C HIS A 268 7.32 -5.30 8.32
N PHE A 269 8.57 -4.91 8.52
CA PHE A 269 9.20 -3.87 7.70
C PHE A 269 10.71 -4.09 7.59
N THR A 270 11.30 -3.79 6.43
CA THR A 270 12.75 -3.84 6.20
C THR A 270 13.29 -2.41 6.09
N MET A 271 14.04 -1.97 7.10
CA MET A 271 14.65 -0.63 7.12
C MET A 271 15.92 -0.58 6.28
N GLY A 272 16.62 -1.72 6.18
CA GLY A 272 17.69 -1.92 5.22
C GLY A 272 17.18 -1.88 3.80
N GLY A 273 18.02 -1.41 2.89
CA GLY A 273 17.67 -1.28 1.50
C GLY A 273 18.80 -0.69 0.66
N MET A 274 18.45 -0.13 -0.48
CA MET A 274 19.38 0.45 -1.43
C MET A 274 19.81 1.84 -0.97
N GLU A 275 21.11 2.10 -0.99
CA GLU A 275 21.64 3.40 -0.60
C GLU A 275 21.23 4.45 -1.63
N ILE A 276 20.64 5.54 -1.13
CA ILE A 276 20.24 6.69 -1.93
C ILE A 276 20.83 7.98 -1.36
N ASN A 277 21.04 8.98 -2.21
CA ASN A 277 21.33 10.34 -1.76
C ASN A 277 20.04 11.14 -1.46
N ASP A 278 20.19 12.40 -1.07
CA ASP A 278 19.11 13.35 -0.78
C ASP A 278 18.20 13.67 -1.98
N LYS A 279 18.62 13.29 -3.20
CA LYS A 279 17.84 13.38 -4.44
C LYS A 279 17.18 12.05 -4.83
N ALA A 280 17.22 11.04 -3.96
CA ALA A 280 16.74 9.68 -4.19
C ALA A 280 17.46 8.91 -5.32
N GLN A 281 18.66 9.35 -5.72
CA GLN A 281 19.47 8.64 -6.71
C GLN A 281 20.12 7.42 -6.05
N VAL A 282 20.06 6.27 -6.72
CA VAL A 282 20.71 5.05 -6.24
C VAL A 282 22.22 5.20 -6.34
N LEU A 283 22.94 4.83 -5.28
CA LEU A 283 24.40 4.88 -5.24
C LEU A 283 25.02 3.52 -5.59
N ASN A 284 26.13 3.54 -6.31
CA ASN A 284 26.96 2.37 -6.60
C ASN A 284 27.97 2.10 -5.47
N LYS A 285 28.79 1.05 -5.61
CA LYS A 285 29.79 0.66 -4.61
C LYS A 285 30.89 1.70 -4.36
N GLU A 286 31.07 2.68 -5.24
CA GLU A 286 31.93 3.85 -5.02
C GLU A 286 31.20 5.06 -4.41
N HIS A 287 29.97 4.86 -3.92
CA HIS A 287 29.07 5.91 -3.40
C HIS A 287 28.78 7.03 -4.43
N LYS A 288 28.84 6.70 -5.72
CA LYS A 288 28.48 7.61 -6.80
C LYS A 288 27.09 7.26 -7.33
N PRO A 289 26.28 8.25 -7.72
CA PRO A 289 24.96 7.98 -8.25
C PRO A 289 25.03 7.27 -9.61
N PHE A 290 24.14 6.30 -9.82
CA PHE A 290 23.82 5.83 -11.16
C PHE A 290 23.19 6.97 -11.97
N GLU A 291 23.50 7.02 -13.25
CA GLU A 291 22.85 7.95 -14.17
C GLU A 291 21.48 7.39 -14.56
N ALA A 292 20.44 8.24 -14.53
CA ALA A 292 19.05 7.89 -14.87
C ALA A 292 18.35 6.85 -13.97
N LEU A 293 18.77 6.69 -12.71
CA LEU A 293 18.18 5.72 -11.77
C LEU A 293 17.90 6.31 -10.38
N TRP A 294 16.67 6.09 -9.90
CA TRP A 294 16.21 6.49 -8.57
C TRP A 294 15.50 5.34 -7.86
N ALA A 295 15.45 5.39 -6.53
CA ALA A 295 14.67 4.47 -5.71
C ALA A 295 13.97 5.20 -4.57
N CYS A 296 12.80 4.71 -4.16
CA CYS A 296 12.03 5.31 -3.07
C CYS A 296 11.16 4.29 -2.33
N GLY A 297 10.56 4.72 -1.21
CA GLY A 297 9.78 3.87 -0.33
C GLY A 297 10.66 2.90 0.47
N GLU A 298 10.10 1.75 0.82
CA GLU A 298 10.80 0.73 1.62
C GLU A 298 11.99 0.06 0.88
N LEU A 299 12.11 0.25 -0.44
CA LEU A 299 13.30 -0.16 -1.20
C LEU A 299 14.54 0.65 -0.80
N ALA A 300 14.37 1.89 -0.35
CA ALA A 300 15.47 2.78 0.01
C ALA A 300 15.90 2.57 1.47
N GLY A 301 17.19 2.34 1.67
CA GLY A 301 17.81 2.20 2.99
C GLY A 301 18.15 3.53 3.64
N GLY A 302 18.50 3.51 4.94
CA GLY A 302 19.07 4.65 5.67
C GLY A 302 18.04 5.64 6.26
N VAL A 303 16.82 5.71 5.72
CA VAL A 303 15.77 6.65 6.19
C VAL A 303 15.32 6.37 7.63
N HIS A 304 15.32 5.09 8.03
CA HIS A 304 14.77 4.65 9.32
C HIS A 304 15.81 4.08 10.28
N GLY A 305 17.08 3.98 9.85
CA GLY A 305 18.18 3.43 10.63
C GLY A 305 17.83 2.06 11.24
N ALA A 306 18.18 1.88 12.52
CA ALA A 306 18.02 0.60 13.20
C ALA A 306 16.57 0.21 13.52
N ASN A 307 15.66 1.17 13.71
CA ASN A 307 14.28 0.88 14.09
C ASN A 307 13.31 1.97 13.61
N ARG A 308 12.34 1.57 12.78
CA ARG A 308 11.32 2.47 12.25
C ARG A 308 10.25 2.81 13.31
N LEU A 309 9.88 4.08 13.41
CA LEU A 309 8.75 4.54 14.23
C LEU A 309 7.39 4.25 13.57
N GLY A 310 6.38 3.96 14.38
CA GLY A 310 5.00 3.86 13.92
C GLY A 310 4.56 5.13 13.17
N GLY A 311 3.83 4.98 12.06
CA GLY A 311 3.36 6.10 11.24
C GLY A 311 4.38 6.70 10.24
N SER A 312 5.68 6.46 10.39
CA SER A 312 6.69 7.13 9.53
C SER A 312 6.85 6.54 8.13
N SER A 313 6.46 5.27 7.88
CA SER A 313 6.70 4.60 6.59
C SER A 313 5.89 5.22 5.44
N LEU A 314 4.58 5.39 5.63
CA LEU A 314 3.71 5.97 4.59
C LEU A 314 4.10 7.41 4.26
N LEU A 315 4.49 8.19 5.27
CA LEU A 315 5.03 9.52 5.06
C LEU A 315 6.34 9.45 4.25
N GLY A 316 7.23 8.50 4.58
CA GLY A 316 8.44 8.22 3.81
C GLY A 316 8.15 7.93 2.34
N CYS A 317 7.17 7.07 2.04
CA CYS A 317 6.77 6.78 0.66
C CYS A 317 6.33 8.04 -0.09
N VAL A 318 5.50 8.89 0.53
CA VAL A 318 5.02 10.14 -0.11
C VAL A 318 6.18 11.11 -0.35
N VAL A 319 7.02 11.34 0.65
CA VAL A 319 8.11 12.32 0.57
C VAL A 319 9.16 11.87 -0.45
N TYR A 320 9.69 10.66 -0.30
CA TYR A 320 10.76 10.17 -1.18
C TYR A 320 10.25 9.81 -2.57
N GLY A 321 8.98 9.40 -2.72
CA GLY A 321 8.35 9.25 -4.02
C GLY A 321 8.29 10.58 -4.79
N ARG A 322 7.91 11.67 -4.10
CA ARG A 322 7.92 13.02 -4.70
C ARG A 322 9.33 13.51 -5.03
N VAL A 323 10.30 13.26 -4.16
CA VAL A 323 11.71 13.60 -4.41
C VAL A 323 12.24 12.86 -5.63
N ALA A 324 12.04 11.54 -5.71
CA ALA A 324 12.48 10.74 -6.85
C ALA A 324 11.85 11.22 -8.17
N GLY A 325 10.53 11.48 -8.18
CA GLY A 325 9.84 12.01 -9.36
C GLY A 325 10.34 13.38 -9.80
N ALA A 326 10.55 14.29 -8.84
CA ALA A 326 11.08 15.63 -9.12
C ALA A 326 12.52 15.58 -9.65
N SER A 327 13.39 14.78 -9.04
CA SER A 327 14.78 14.60 -9.46
C SER A 327 14.88 13.98 -10.86
N ALA A 328 14.08 12.96 -11.14
CA ALA A 328 14.03 12.33 -12.47
C ALA A 328 13.56 13.32 -13.55
N SER A 329 12.52 14.11 -13.25
CA SER A 329 12.03 15.15 -14.16
C SER A 329 13.08 16.25 -14.40
N GLN A 330 13.76 16.70 -13.34
CA GLN A 330 14.84 17.69 -13.45
C GLN A 330 15.98 17.17 -14.33
N TYR A 331 16.37 15.90 -14.15
CA TYR A 331 17.39 15.26 -14.98
C TYR A 331 17.00 15.23 -16.46
N LEU A 332 15.75 14.86 -16.79
CA LEU A 332 15.26 14.89 -18.17
C LEU A 332 15.32 16.30 -18.77
N PHE A 333 14.91 17.32 -18.00
CA PHE A 333 14.98 18.72 -18.44
C PHE A 333 16.43 19.16 -18.66
N GLN A 334 17.34 18.81 -17.76
CA GLN A 334 18.76 19.10 -17.92
C GLN A 334 19.35 18.44 -19.17
N LYS A 335 19.02 17.17 -19.46
CA LYS A 335 19.46 16.51 -20.69
C LYS A 335 18.97 17.23 -21.96
N LEU A 336 17.74 17.72 -21.96
CA LEU A 336 17.21 18.53 -23.08
C LEU A 336 17.99 19.84 -23.25
N THR A 337 18.34 20.52 -22.15
CA THR A 337 19.13 21.77 -22.22
C THR A 337 20.61 21.55 -22.57
N ALA A 338 21.22 20.48 -22.09
CA ALA A 338 22.64 20.18 -22.26
C ALA A 338 22.94 19.47 -23.60
N GLY A 339 22.01 18.65 -24.12
CA GLY A 339 22.10 18.02 -25.43
C GLY A 339 21.98 18.99 -26.61
N GLY A 340 21.79 20.29 -26.35
CA GLY A 340 21.63 21.35 -27.34
C GLY A 340 22.92 21.89 -27.98
N ALA A 341 24.11 21.38 -27.64
CA ALA A 341 25.38 21.96 -28.11
C ALA A 341 26.01 21.27 -29.34
N THR A 342 25.36 20.29 -29.97
CA THR A 342 25.82 19.74 -31.25
C THR A 342 24.67 19.56 -32.23
N GLY A 343 24.53 20.52 -33.16
CA GLY A 343 23.74 20.40 -34.39
C GLY A 343 22.29 20.93 -34.37
N ALA A 344 21.66 21.04 -33.19
CA ALA A 344 20.28 21.54 -33.03
C ALA A 344 20.16 22.88 -32.28
N ALA A 345 21.29 23.51 -31.92
CA ALA A 345 21.36 24.87 -31.37
C ALA A 345 20.69 25.93 -32.28
N GLN A 346 20.46 25.63 -33.57
CA GLN A 346 19.74 26.50 -34.50
C GLN A 346 18.21 26.31 -34.52
N ARG A 347 17.65 25.25 -33.90
CA ARG A 347 16.19 25.16 -33.65
C ARG A 347 15.79 25.71 -32.27
N LEU A 348 16.80 25.95 -31.43
CA LEU A 348 16.72 26.54 -30.09
C LEU A 348 16.49 28.07 -30.07
N GLY A 349 16.09 28.67 -31.21
CA GLY A 349 15.59 30.04 -31.25
C GLY A 349 14.12 30.22 -30.87
N GLN A 350 13.39 29.16 -30.47
CA GLN A 350 11.95 29.22 -30.22
C GLN A 350 11.47 28.54 -28.93
N ILE A 351 12.28 28.50 -27.87
CA ILE A 351 11.75 28.25 -26.52
C ILE A 351 11.66 29.60 -25.81
N SER A 352 10.54 30.29 -25.97
CA SER A 352 10.22 31.45 -25.13
C SER A 352 9.65 30.93 -23.81
N LEU A 353 10.51 30.85 -22.79
CA LEU A 353 10.10 30.55 -21.42
C LEU A 353 9.34 31.76 -20.87
N HIS A 354 8.01 31.73 -20.91
CA HIS A 354 7.19 32.65 -20.16
C HIS A 354 6.95 32.11 -18.75
N ILE A 355 7.57 32.76 -17.76
CA ILE A 355 7.15 32.66 -16.36
C ILE A 355 6.08 33.74 -16.20
N ASP A 356 4.83 33.33 -16.05
CA ASP A 356 3.74 34.27 -15.73
C ASP A 356 3.79 34.60 -14.22
N PRO A 357 4.16 35.84 -13.83
CA PRO A 357 4.23 36.22 -12.42
C PRO A 357 2.86 36.22 -11.72
N ASN A 358 1.75 36.19 -12.47
CA ASN A 358 0.40 36.11 -11.91
C ASN A 358 -0.07 34.67 -11.65
N SER A 359 0.67 33.66 -12.12
CA SER A 359 0.35 32.23 -11.97
C SER A 359 1.56 31.43 -11.42
N PRO A 360 1.97 31.63 -10.15
CA PRO A 360 3.15 30.97 -9.59
C PRO A 360 3.03 29.44 -9.68
N GLY A 361 4.05 28.80 -10.28
CA GLY A 361 4.15 27.34 -10.37
C GLY A 361 3.70 26.71 -11.69
N LYS A 362 3.24 27.50 -12.68
CA LYS A 362 3.04 27.02 -14.06
C LYS A 362 4.17 27.50 -14.97
N ILE A 363 4.82 26.55 -15.65
CA ILE A 363 5.73 26.82 -16.76
C ILE A 363 5.00 26.42 -18.05
N SER A 364 4.69 27.38 -18.90
CA SER A 364 4.14 27.12 -20.23
C SER A 364 5.28 27.00 -21.25
N VAL A 365 5.31 25.89 -21.99
CA VAL A 365 6.26 25.68 -23.09
C VAL A 365 5.45 25.69 -24.39
N GLU A 366 5.61 26.74 -25.19
CA GLU A 366 5.07 26.79 -26.55
C GLU A 366 6.14 26.39 -27.56
N TRP A 367 5.77 25.51 -28.49
CA TRP A 367 6.62 25.07 -29.59
C TRP A 367 6.24 25.84 -30.86
N GLY A 368 7.03 26.84 -31.23
CA GLY A 368 6.83 27.56 -32.49
C GLY A 368 7.16 26.69 -33.70
N SER A 369 6.28 26.69 -34.71
CA SER A 369 6.63 26.26 -36.07
C SER A 369 7.02 27.49 -36.88
N GLY A 370 8.32 27.62 -37.19
CA GLY A 370 8.82 28.77 -37.93
C GLY A 370 8.30 28.81 -39.38
N SER A 371 7.46 29.81 -39.70
CA SER A 371 7.35 30.36 -41.04
C SER A 371 7.70 31.85 -40.99
N SER A 372 8.89 32.20 -41.47
CA SER A 372 9.27 33.59 -41.73
C SER A 372 9.09 33.86 -43.22
N GLY A 373 8.02 34.58 -43.55
CA GLY A 373 7.82 35.20 -44.85
C GLY A 373 7.71 36.71 -44.65
N ALA A 374 8.78 37.43 -44.96
CA ALA A 374 8.75 38.87 -45.06
C ALA A 374 8.05 39.29 -46.36
N THR A 375 7.04 40.16 -46.29
CA THR A 375 6.80 41.23 -47.28
C THR A 375 5.82 42.26 -46.72
N GLY A 376 6.14 43.54 -46.97
CA GLY A 376 5.28 44.68 -46.65
C GLY A 376 4.27 45.00 -47.75
N SER A 377 3.28 45.80 -47.33
CA SER A 377 2.38 46.69 -48.09
C SER A 377 1.51 46.11 -49.22
N SER A 378 0.19 46.24 -49.03
CA SER A 378 -0.76 47.02 -49.86
C SER A 378 -2.10 46.31 -50.14
N GLY A 379 -3.19 47.01 -49.80
CA GLY A 379 -4.45 47.12 -50.55
C GLY A 379 -5.34 45.89 -50.83
N GLY A 380 -6.60 45.98 -50.37
CA GLY A 380 -7.75 45.70 -51.25
C GLY A 380 -8.48 44.36 -51.12
N SER A 381 -9.65 44.40 -50.48
CA SER A 381 -10.93 43.77 -50.82
C SER A 381 -11.01 42.32 -51.36
N GLY A 382 -11.77 41.50 -50.62
CA GLY A 382 -12.94 40.76 -51.14
C GLY A 382 -12.73 39.53 -52.01
N GLY A 383 -13.08 38.34 -51.50
CA GLY A 383 -13.26 37.14 -52.31
C GLY A 383 -13.52 35.89 -51.47
N SER A 384 -14.70 35.30 -51.63
CA SER A 384 -15.17 34.07 -50.98
C SER A 384 -14.88 32.82 -51.83
N ALA A 385 -14.75 31.69 -51.13
CA ALA A 385 -14.93 30.29 -51.56
C ALA A 385 -13.71 29.53 -52.12
N GLY A 386 -13.51 28.32 -51.58
CA GLY A 386 -12.69 27.26 -52.16
C GLY A 386 -12.03 26.35 -51.13
N THR A 387 -12.75 25.30 -50.71
CA THR A 387 -12.20 24.12 -50.02
C THR A 387 -11.17 23.41 -50.89
N GLU A 388 -9.94 23.22 -50.39
CA GLU A 388 -9.04 22.15 -50.85
C GLU A 388 -8.15 21.67 -49.69
N THR A 389 -8.32 20.39 -49.36
CA THR A 389 -7.52 19.60 -48.43
C THR A 389 -6.13 19.35 -49.01
N THR A 390 -5.07 19.68 -48.27
CA THR A 390 -3.70 19.21 -48.59
C THR A 390 -3.08 18.54 -47.37
N ALA A 391 -2.70 17.28 -47.59
CA ALA A 391 -2.24 16.33 -46.59
C ALA A 391 -0.97 16.79 -45.86
N LYS A 392 -1.01 16.78 -44.51
CA LYS A 392 0.20 16.84 -43.69
C LYS A 392 0.91 15.49 -43.74
N GLN A 393 2.09 15.51 -44.32
CA GLN A 393 3.03 14.40 -44.37
C GLN A 393 3.52 14.11 -42.94
N ALA A 394 3.13 12.97 -42.39
CA ALA A 394 3.57 12.51 -41.08
C ALA A 394 5.06 12.14 -41.11
N GLN A 395 5.86 12.80 -40.28
CA GLN A 395 7.19 12.30 -39.91
C GLN A 395 7.00 11.06 -39.02
N LYS A 396 7.37 9.90 -39.54
CA LYS A 396 7.43 8.63 -38.80
C LYS A 396 8.54 8.69 -37.76
N THR A 397 8.20 8.74 -36.48
CA THR A 397 9.08 8.33 -35.39
C THR A 397 9.07 6.82 -35.30
N ALA A 398 10.25 6.20 -35.28
CA ALA A 398 10.43 4.75 -35.23
C ALA A 398 10.22 4.20 -33.80
N ALA A 399 8.95 4.13 -33.41
CA ALA A 399 8.44 3.21 -32.40
C ALA A 399 7.06 2.79 -32.91
N PRO A 400 6.69 1.50 -32.90
CA PRO A 400 5.37 1.12 -33.36
C PRO A 400 4.34 1.69 -32.38
N VAL A 401 3.70 2.79 -32.78
CA VAL A 401 2.39 3.17 -32.28
C VAL A 401 1.50 1.99 -32.68
N MET A 402 1.15 1.16 -31.70
CA MET A 402 0.20 0.08 -31.92
C MET A 402 -1.09 0.70 -32.45
N ASP A 403 -1.47 0.32 -33.68
CA ASP A 403 -2.73 0.73 -34.31
C ASP A 403 -3.90 0.40 -33.38
N GLY A 404 -4.65 1.43 -32.98
CA GLY A 404 -5.72 1.38 -31.99
C GLY A 404 -6.96 0.56 -32.37
N ASN A 405 -6.87 -0.43 -33.27
CA ASN A 405 -8.04 -1.22 -33.64
C ASN A 405 -7.84 -2.71 -34.00
N LYS A 406 -6.67 -3.33 -33.77
CA LYS A 406 -6.50 -4.79 -33.94
C LYS A 406 -5.49 -5.42 -32.98
N SER A 407 -5.55 -5.09 -31.70
CA SER A 407 -4.93 -5.92 -30.66
C SER A 407 -6.02 -6.71 -29.95
N GLN A 408 -5.92 -8.04 -29.99
CA GLN A 408 -6.61 -8.89 -28.99
C GLN A 408 -5.83 -8.75 -27.68
N ASP A 409 -5.98 -7.58 -27.07
CA ASP A 409 -5.37 -7.22 -25.80
C ASP A 409 -6.32 -7.64 -24.66
N PRO A 410 -5.99 -8.67 -23.85
CA PRO A 410 -6.72 -8.94 -22.62
C PRO A 410 -6.46 -7.88 -21.52
N GLY A 411 -5.57 -6.92 -21.78
CA GLY A 411 -5.20 -5.79 -20.94
C GLY A 411 -5.82 -4.46 -21.32
N LYS A 412 -6.79 -4.42 -22.26
CA LYS A 412 -7.83 -3.39 -22.14
C LYS A 412 -8.38 -3.53 -20.72
N LYS A 413 -8.09 -2.54 -19.86
CA LYS A 413 -8.89 -2.32 -18.65
C LYS A 413 -10.34 -2.58 -19.06
N LYS A 414 -11.11 -3.33 -18.28
CA LYS A 414 -12.54 -3.01 -18.24
C LYS A 414 -12.56 -1.51 -17.99
N GLU A 415 -13.00 -0.74 -18.98
CA GLU A 415 -13.24 0.69 -18.79
C GLU A 415 -13.95 0.81 -17.45
N HIS A 416 -13.45 1.67 -16.56
CA HIS A 416 -14.14 1.87 -15.29
C HIS A 416 -15.60 2.16 -15.63
N ASN A 417 -16.50 1.41 -15.02
CA ASN A 417 -17.89 1.50 -15.41
C ASN A 417 -18.34 2.94 -15.15
N ASP A 418 -19.00 3.54 -16.14
CA ASP A 418 -19.60 4.85 -15.96
C ASP A 418 -20.61 4.73 -14.81
N ILE A 419 -20.26 5.33 -13.67
CA ILE A 419 -21.02 5.26 -12.43
C ILE A 419 -22.47 5.69 -12.67
N SER A 420 -22.67 6.67 -13.57
CA SER A 420 -24.00 7.17 -13.94
C SER A 420 -24.86 6.14 -14.68
N SER A 421 -24.24 5.11 -15.25
CA SER A 421 -24.90 4.02 -15.98
C SER A 421 -25.15 2.77 -15.11
N PHE A 422 -24.58 2.70 -13.91
CA PHE A 422 -24.66 1.51 -13.06
C PHE A 422 -26.08 1.28 -12.52
N LYS A 423 -26.58 0.06 -12.71
CA LYS A 423 -27.87 -0.40 -12.21
C LYS A 423 -27.74 -1.78 -11.58
N VAL A 424 -28.33 -1.95 -10.41
CA VAL A 424 -28.43 -3.26 -9.76
C VAL A 424 -29.51 -4.09 -10.46
N PRO A 425 -29.22 -5.33 -10.90
CA PRO A 425 -30.22 -6.19 -11.50
C PRO A 425 -31.40 -6.46 -10.55
N GLU A 426 -32.61 -6.51 -11.10
CA GLU A 426 -33.85 -6.73 -10.34
C GLU A 426 -33.98 -8.14 -9.75
N LYS A 427 -33.08 -9.06 -10.12
CA LYS A 427 -33.06 -10.44 -9.64
C LYS A 427 -32.80 -10.46 -8.14
N GLU A 428 -33.64 -11.15 -7.39
CA GLU A 428 -33.54 -11.23 -5.94
C GLU A 428 -32.95 -12.56 -5.49
N PHE A 429 -32.10 -12.51 -4.47
CA PHE A 429 -31.54 -13.69 -3.81
C PHE A 429 -31.75 -13.60 -2.30
N SER A 430 -32.11 -14.70 -1.65
CA SER A 430 -32.18 -14.75 -0.19
C SER A 430 -30.79 -14.92 0.43
N LEU A 431 -30.61 -14.52 1.69
CA LEU A 431 -29.35 -14.73 2.40
C LEU A 431 -29.01 -16.22 2.55
N GLU A 432 -30.01 -17.10 2.63
CA GLU A 432 -29.81 -18.55 2.64
C GLU A 432 -29.32 -19.10 1.30
N GLU A 433 -29.68 -18.47 0.18
CA GLU A 433 -29.13 -18.81 -1.13
C GLU A 433 -27.68 -18.37 -1.23
N ILE A 434 -27.38 -17.13 -0.83
CA ILE A 434 -26.01 -16.59 -0.80
C ILE A 434 -25.10 -17.46 0.09
N ALA A 435 -25.60 -17.91 1.24
CA ALA A 435 -24.86 -18.76 2.18
C ALA A 435 -24.43 -20.13 1.61
N LYS A 436 -25.01 -20.59 0.50
CA LYS A 436 -24.59 -21.81 -0.19
C LYS A 436 -23.31 -21.61 -1.00
N HIS A 437 -23.06 -20.39 -1.46
CA HIS A 437 -21.89 -19.99 -2.26
C HIS A 437 -20.76 -19.54 -1.33
N ASN A 438 -20.21 -20.50 -0.58
CA ASN A 438 -19.25 -20.27 0.50
C ASN A 438 -17.90 -20.99 0.32
N LYS A 439 -17.54 -21.34 -0.91
CA LYS A 439 -16.31 -22.05 -1.26
C LYS A 439 -15.39 -21.17 -2.09
N LYS A 440 -14.10 -21.55 -2.18
CA LYS A 440 -13.11 -20.76 -2.93
C LYS A 440 -13.39 -20.72 -4.44
N ASP A 441 -14.04 -21.74 -4.96
CA ASP A 441 -14.44 -21.91 -6.35
C ASP A 441 -15.93 -21.61 -6.59
N ASP A 442 -16.64 -21.14 -5.57
CA ASP A 442 -18.06 -20.77 -5.61
C ASP A 442 -18.38 -19.80 -4.46
N LEU A 443 -18.21 -18.49 -4.72
CA LEU A 443 -18.13 -17.46 -3.67
C LEU A 443 -19.01 -16.25 -4.00
N TRP A 444 -20.12 -16.10 -3.26
CA TRP A 444 -20.97 -14.91 -3.34
C TRP A 444 -20.93 -14.11 -2.03
N ILE A 445 -21.14 -12.80 -2.15
CA ILE A 445 -21.17 -11.87 -1.01
C ILE A 445 -22.31 -10.87 -1.23
N ALA A 446 -22.99 -10.47 -0.16
CA ALA A 446 -23.90 -9.33 -0.16
C ALA A 446 -23.22 -8.07 0.40
N VAL A 447 -23.48 -6.91 -0.19
CA VAL A 447 -23.01 -5.60 0.31
C VAL A 447 -24.09 -4.56 0.04
N LYS A 448 -24.53 -3.84 1.08
CA LYS A 448 -25.54 -2.78 1.02
C LYS A 448 -26.80 -3.18 0.24
N GLY A 449 -27.27 -4.43 0.43
CA GLY A 449 -28.42 -4.98 -0.28
C GLY A 449 -28.16 -5.43 -1.72
N VAL A 450 -26.93 -5.31 -2.23
CA VAL A 450 -26.49 -5.80 -3.54
C VAL A 450 -25.82 -7.17 -3.40
N VAL A 451 -26.05 -8.06 -4.36
CA VAL A 451 -25.46 -9.41 -4.39
C VAL A 451 -24.41 -9.47 -5.50
N MET A 452 -23.21 -9.92 -5.14
CA MET A 452 -22.08 -10.04 -6.06
C MET A 452 -21.55 -11.48 -6.11
N ASP A 453 -21.27 -11.96 -7.32
CA ASP A 453 -20.52 -13.20 -7.55
C ASP A 453 -19.04 -12.87 -7.74
N VAL A 454 -18.25 -13.03 -6.67
CA VAL A 454 -16.81 -12.69 -6.69
C VAL A 454 -15.93 -13.86 -7.10
N THR A 455 -16.50 -15.00 -7.49
CA THR A 455 -15.76 -16.25 -7.78
C THR A 455 -14.62 -16.05 -8.79
N ASN A 456 -14.87 -15.27 -9.85
CA ASN A 456 -13.89 -14.99 -10.91
C ASN A 456 -13.20 -13.63 -10.75
N TRP A 457 -13.32 -13.00 -9.59
CA TRP A 457 -12.78 -11.66 -9.31
C TRP A 457 -11.82 -11.64 -8.11
N LEU A 458 -11.54 -12.81 -7.51
CA LEU A 458 -10.71 -12.95 -6.32
C LEU A 458 -9.34 -12.28 -6.45
N ASP A 459 -8.68 -12.46 -7.60
CA ASP A 459 -7.34 -11.93 -7.87
C ASP A 459 -7.34 -10.46 -8.34
N GLU A 460 -8.51 -9.91 -8.65
CA GLU A 460 -8.67 -8.50 -9.04
C GLU A 460 -8.96 -7.60 -7.84
N HIS A 461 -9.37 -8.17 -6.70
CA HIS A 461 -9.58 -7.42 -5.47
C HIS A 461 -8.23 -6.88 -4.92
N PRO A 462 -8.05 -5.57 -4.73
CA PRO A 462 -6.77 -4.98 -4.29
C PRO A 462 -6.27 -5.49 -2.93
N GLY A 463 -7.18 -5.89 -2.04
CA GLY A 463 -6.85 -6.51 -0.74
C GLY A 463 -6.51 -8.00 -0.82
N GLY A 464 -6.50 -8.58 -2.01
CA GLY A 464 -6.30 -10.00 -2.28
C GLY A 464 -7.50 -10.90 -1.95
N PRO A 465 -7.47 -12.18 -2.37
CA PRO A 465 -8.55 -13.15 -2.16
C PRO A 465 -8.91 -13.37 -0.68
N GLN A 466 -7.93 -13.29 0.22
CA GLN A 466 -8.11 -13.56 1.65
C GLN A 466 -9.09 -12.58 2.31
N ALA A 467 -9.15 -11.34 1.81
CA ALA A 467 -10.11 -10.36 2.29
C ALA A 467 -11.56 -10.81 2.02
N LEU A 468 -11.80 -11.40 0.85
CA LEU A 468 -13.12 -11.91 0.43
C LEU A 468 -13.46 -13.25 1.11
N PHE A 469 -12.46 -14.12 1.32
CA PHE A 469 -12.65 -15.41 1.98
C PHE A 469 -13.17 -15.31 3.43
N SER A 470 -13.02 -14.14 4.07
CA SER A 470 -13.56 -13.91 5.42
C SER A 470 -15.10 -13.79 5.44
N HIS A 471 -15.71 -13.48 4.29
CA HIS A 471 -17.15 -13.19 4.16
C HIS A 471 -17.87 -14.06 3.12
N MET A 472 -17.32 -15.24 2.80
CA MET A 472 -17.92 -16.12 1.80
C MET A 472 -19.33 -16.55 2.21
N GLY A 473 -20.29 -16.32 1.33
CA GLY A 473 -21.70 -16.62 1.56
C GLY A 473 -22.34 -15.74 2.65
N ARG A 474 -21.85 -14.53 2.88
CA ARG A 474 -22.35 -13.63 3.93
C ARG A 474 -22.61 -12.23 3.42
N ASP A 475 -23.34 -11.47 4.23
CA ASP A 475 -23.40 -10.02 4.12
C ASP A 475 -22.12 -9.42 4.70
N ALA A 476 -21.40 -8.64 3.88
CA ALA A 476 -20.16 -7.95 4.20
C ALA A 476 -20.34 -6.41 4.18
N THR A 477 -21.58 -5.93 4.31
CA THR A 477 -21.90 -4.49 4.30
C THR A 477 -21.05 -3.72 5.29
N GLU A 478 -20.93 -4.22 6.52
CA GLU A 478 -20.22 -3.50 7.59
C GLU A 478 -18.73 -3.35 7.26
N GLU A 479 -18.07 -4.42 6.80
CA GLU A 479 -16.66 -4.40 6.41
C GLU A 479 -16.42 -3.59 5.14
N PHE A 480 -17.38 -3.56 4.23
CA PHE A 480 -17.31 -2.71 3.04
C PHE A 480 -17.34 -1.23 3.43
N GLU A 481 -18.36 -0.78 4.17
CA GLU A 481 -18.52 0.60 4.66
C GLU A 481 -17.30 1.10 5.46
N MET A 482 -16.61 0.17 6.12
CA MET A 482 -15.41 0.46 6.89
C MET A 482 -14.19 0.82 5.99
N LEU A 483 -14.10 0.26 4.80
CA LEU A 483 -12.86 0.28 4.00
C LEU A 483 -13.03 0.94 2.63
N HIS A 484 -14.27 1.11 2.17
CA HIS A 484 -14.61 1.50 0.82
C HIS A 484 -15.76 2.53 0.83
N ASP A 485 -15.68 3.49 -0.07
CA ASP A 485 -16.80 4.36 -0.40
C ASP A 485 -17.79 3.63 -1.32
N ASP A 486 -19.03 4.11 -1.36
CA ASP A 486 -20.12 3.45 -2.09
C ASP A 486 -19.91 3.41 -3.60
N GLU A 487 -19.15 4.37 -4.14
CA GLU A 487 -18.75 4.42 -5.55
C GLU A 487 -17.87 3.23 -5.97
N VAL A 488 -17.25 2.49 -5.03
CA VAL A 488 -16.34 1.39 -5.35
C VAL A 488 -17.04 0.23 -6.06
N ILE A 489 -18.25 -0.14 -5.64
CA ILE A 489 -19.01 -1.21 -6.32
C ILE A 489 -19.39 -0.81 -7.75
N PRO A 490 -20.07 0.33 -7.97
CA PRO A 490 -20.37 0.85 -9.30
C PRO A 490 -19.12 0.94 -10.19
N LYS A 491 -18.01 1.46 -9.66
CA LYS A 491 -16.82 1.76 -10.45
C LYS A 491 -15.98 0.54 -10.81
N TYR A 492 -15.78 -0.39 -9.87
CA TYR A 492 -14.82 -1.49 -10.03
C TYR A 492 -15.45 -2.89 -10.09
N ALA A 493 -16.67 -3.06 -9.57
CA ALA A 493 -17.29 -4.36 -9.40
C ALA A 493 -18.67 -4.48 -10.08
N ALA A 494 -19.11 -3.49 -10.87
CA ALA A 494 -20.45 -3.50 -11.45
C ALA A 494 -20.75 -4.76 -12.29
N ASP A 495 -19.78 -5.31 -13.01
CA ASP A 495 -20.00 -6.50 -13.85
C ASP A 495 -20.18 -7.81 -13.08
N ILE A 496 -19.80 -7.83 -11.80
CA ILE A 496 -19.97 -9.01 -10.94
C ILE A 496 -21.20 -8.88 -10.04
N VAL A 497 -21.95 -7.78 -10.17
CA VAL A 497 -23.23 -7.58 -9.49
C VAL A 497 -24.30 -8.41 -10.21
N ILE A 498 -24.88 -9.38 -9.51
CA ILE A 498 -25.84 -10.34 -10.07
C ILE A 498 -27.29 -10.07 -9.66
N GLY A 499 -27.51 -9.20 -8.67
CA GLY A 499 -28.86 -8.84 -8.21
C GLY A 499 -28.87 -8.14 -6.85
N ARG A 500 -30.00 -8.24 -6.15
CA ARG A 500 -30.23 -7.66 -4.83
C ARG A 500 -30.70 -8.68 -3.80
N VAL A 501 -30.49 -8.36 -2.53
CA VAL A 501 -30.93 -9.22 -1.42
C VAL A 501 -32.44 -9.08 -1.24
N LYS A 502 -33.14 -10.21 -1.24
CA LYS A 502 -34.60 -10.25 -1.09
C LYS A 502 -35.04 -9.60 0.21
N GLY A 503 -35.91 -8.58 0.11
CA GLY A 503 -36.45 -7.87 1.27
C GLY A 503 -35.50 -6.87 1.93
N GLN A 504 -34.36 -6.55 1.30
CA GLN A 504 -33.49 -5.45 1.71
C GLN A 504 -33.49 -4.34 0.66
N GLU A 505 -33.43 -3.09 1.11
CA GLU A 505 -33.21 -1.95 0.22
C GLU A 505 -31.73 -1.87 -0.17
N VAL A 506 -31.48 -1.50 -1.43
CA VAL A 506 -30.13 -1.16 -1.91
C VAL A 506 -29.75 0.21 -1.35
N ARG A 507 -28.63 0.28 -0.64
CA ARG A 507 -28.18 1.48 0.11
C ARG A 507 -26.88 2.10 -0.43
N LEU A 508 -26.51 1.80 -1.68
CA LEU A 508 -25.34 2.40 -2.31
C LEU A 508 -25.65 3.84 -2.76
N GLU A 509 -24.83 4.80 -2.33
CA GLU A 509 -24.90 6.21 -2.74
C GLU A 509 -23.75 6.53 -3.73
N TYR A 510 -24.05 6.77 -5.00
CA TYR A 510 -23.06 7.00 -6.06
C TYR A 510 -23.60 7.84 -7.23
#